data_AF-A0A147IS59-F1
#
_entry.id   AF-A0A147IS59-F1
#
_cell.length_a   1.000
_cell.length_b   1.000
_cell.length_c   1.000
_cell.angle_alpha   90.00
_cell.angle_beta   90.00
_cell.angle_gamma   90.00
#
_symmetry.space_group_name_H-M   'P 1'
#
loop_
_entity.id
_entity.type
_entity.pdbx_description
1 polymer ?
#
loop_
_entity_poly.entity_id
_entity_poly.type
_entity_poly.pdbx_seq_one_letter_code
_entity_poly.pdbx_strand_id
1 'polypeptide(L)'
;MTRTFLHSFDPASASPVTGATVALDVADIEDAGIREVLQTPGAAYGAWSILDGLLCPTGAGTPFIFREPLGQAREVKVALSGLFGRFVARAYLERYFNLSIFAHLGSHTIDLDRRKKVKIKRLSRGDLPDWIACASDLTSLTVAEAKGCHDPGGPAKALARAWAQAGRIDVTANGRKVTVKRIAIATRWGMASAGPADAHLSVKDPLDEGEPIEPQEKDALFIGMLRLHIANLIRPLGHVRLADALYRLTEQPFARRLQSDQDLARAALDSAPVGELDKAAAFDGLVGGIVTRAGPLADAGVTPDEQEALARLNLRPVFVGVERDLIRAAIDAEPQVIRARLVQPVRPDDFARPDRAGGWIVPLGEERHIIGDA
;
A
#
# COMPACT_ATOMS: atom_id res chain seq x y z
N MET A 1 3.19 0.06 -19.37
CA MET A 1 2.16 -0.35 -20.35
C MET A 1 0.80 -0.17 -19.72
N THR A 2 -0.08 0.59 -20.35
CA THR A 2 -1.41 0.89 -19.82
C THR A 2 -2.46 -0.11 -20.31
N ARG A 3 -3.31 -0.59 -19.40
CA ARG A 3 -4.43 -1.50 -19.64
C ARG A 3 -5.74 -0.88 -19.14
N THR A 4 -6.86 -1.30 -19.71
CA THR A 4 -8.17 -0.75 -19.38
C THR A 4 -9.11 -1.76 -18.71
N PHE A 5 -10.02 -1.24 -17.89
CA PHE A 5 -11.14 -1.99 -17.31
C PHE A 5 -12.44 -1.25 -17.63
N LEU A 6 -13.52 -1.98 -17.88
CA LEU A 6 -14.86 -1.39 -17.87
C LEU A 6 -15.13 -0.85 -16.46
N HIS A 7 -15.56 0.40 -16.36
CA HIS A 7 -15.66 1.11 -15.09
C HIS A 7 -17.11 1.44 -14.76
N SER A 8 -17.46 1.22 -13.50
CA SER A 8 -18.75 1.64 -12.95
C SER A 8 -18.53 2.21 -11.56
N PHE A 9 -19.17 3.34 -11.25
CA PHE A 9 -18.97 4.05 -10.00
C PHE A 9 -20.32 4.40 -9.37
N ASP A 10 -20.45 4.21 -8.06
CA ASP A 10 -21.64 4.56 -7.27
C ASP A 10 -21.27 5.53 -6.13
N PRO A 11 -21.83 6.76 -6.10
CA PRO A 11 -22.74 7.35 -7.09
C PRO A 11 -22.00 7.82 -8.35
N ALA A 12 -22.58 7.63 -9.54
CA ALA A 12 -21.92 7.91 -10.82
C ALA A 12 -21.42 9.37 -10.95
N SER A 13 -22.10 10.33 -10.33
CA SER A 13 -21.73 11.75 -10.32
C SER A 13 -20.42 12.05 -9.56
N ALA A 14 -19.96 11.14 -8.70
CA ALA A 14 -18.74 11.28 -7.93
C ALA A 14 -17.55 10.52 -8.55
N SER A 15 -17.70 9.96 -9.75
CA SER A 15 -16.63 9.23 -10.43
C SER A 15 -15.40 10.13 -10.67
N PRO A 16 -14.19 9.70 -10.28
CA PRO A 16 -12.95 10.42 -10.60
C PRO A 16 -12.48 10.19 -12.05
N VAL A 17 -13.20 9.35 -12.81
CA VAL A 17 -12.89 8.98 -14.19
C VAL A 17 -13.98 9.49 -15.11
N THR A 18 -13.58 10.09 -16.24
CA THR A 18 -14.48 10.46 -17.33
C THR A 18 -14.61 9.29 -18.31
N GLY A 19 -15.84 8.82 -18.52
CA GLY A 19 -16.15 7.76 -19.49
C GLY A 19 -16.41 6.37 -18.89
N ALA A 20 -16.55 5.37 -19.76
CA ALA A 20 -16.96 4.02 -19.39
C ALA A 20 -15.80 3.07 -19.04
N THR A 21 -14.55 3.54 -19.12
CA THR A 21 -13.36 2.75 -18.87
C THR A 21 -12.37 3.49 -17.99
N VAL A 22 -11.67 2.75 -17.14
CA VAL A 22 -10.55 3.24 -16.35
C VAL A 22 -9.24 2.64 -16.85
N ALA A 23 -8.15 3.40 -16.78
CA ALA A 23 -6.84 3.00 -17.27
C ALA A 23 -5.83 2.89 -16.11
N LEU A 24 -5.09 1.79 -16.05
CA LEU A 24 -4.02 1.58 -15.07
C LEU A 24 -2.77 1.07 -15.78
N ASP A 25 -1.61 1.53 -15.34
CA ASP A 25 -0.35 0.99 -15.81
C ASP A 25 -0.03 -0.32 -15.07
N VAL A 26 0.41 -1.32 -15.82
CA VAL A 26 0.75 -2.64 -15.25
C VAL A 26 1.87 -2.51 -14.22
N ALA A 27 2.84 -1.62 -14.47
CA ALA A 27 3.92 -1.32 -13.54
C ALA A 27 3.41 -0.72 -12.21
N ASP A 28 2.40 0.18 -12.27
CA ASP A 28 1.78 0.74 -11.07
C ASP A 28 1.06 -0.35 -10.26
N ILE A 29 0.41 -1.30 -10.94
CA ILE A 29 -0.26 -2.45 -10.30
C ILE A 29 0.76 -3.38 -9.64
N GLU A 30 1.90 -3.64 -10.30
CA GLU A 30 2.98 -4.46 -9.73
C GLU A 30 3.61 -3.79 -8.51
N ASP A 31 3.84 -2.48 -8.56
CA ASP A 31 4.37 -1.68 -7.44
C ASP A 31 3.40 -1.66 -6.26
N ALA A 32 2.12 -1.44 -6.53
CA ALA A 32 1.07 -1.55 -5.53
C ALA A 32 1.04 -2.96 -4.93
N GLY A 33 1.27 -4.00 -5.74
CA GLY A 33 1.35 -5.38 -5.28
C GLY A 33 2.53 -5.68 -4.37
N ILE A 34 3.72 -5.13 -4.69
CA ILE A 34 4.90 -5.22 -3.81
C ILE A 34 4.59 -4.61 -2.45
N ARG A 35 4.08 -3.37 -2.42
CA ARG A 35 3.74 -2.68 -1.16
C ARG A 35 2.64 -3.42 -0.40
N GLU A 36 1.60 -3.87 -1.10
CA GLU A 36 0.47 -4.61 -0.53
C GLU A 36 0.94 -5.83 0.27
N VAL A 37 1.87 -6.59 -0.27
CA VAL A 37 2.31 -7.82 0.38
C VAL A 37 3.34 -7.60 1.45
N LEU A 38 4.25 -6.64 1.28
CA LEU A 38 5.12 -6.24 2.39
C LEU A 38 4.27 -5.80 3.59
N GLN A 39 3.20 -5.04 3.35
CA GLN A 39 2.38 -4.50 4.43
C GLN A 39 1.28 -5.45 4.96
N THR A 40 1.07 -6.61 4.31
CA THR A 40 0.08 -7.61 4.74
C THR A 40 0.75 -8.76 5.50
N PRO A 41 0.40 -8.98 6.78
CA PRO A 41 0.95 -10.09 7.56
C PRO A 41 0.69 -11.46 6.92
N GLY A 42 1.74 -12.29 6.77
CA GLY A 42 1.62 -13.69 6.35
C GLY A 42 1.51 -13.94 4.85
N ALA A 43 1.51 -12.89 4.01
CA ALA A 43 1.58 -13.04 2.57
C ALA A 43 3.04 -13.33 2.14
N ALA A 44 3.53 -14.56 2.35
CA ALA A 44 4.78 -15.00 1.76
C ALA A 44 4.53 -15.45 0.30
N TYR A 45 4.41 -14.50 -0.62
CA TYR A 45 4.40 -14.82 -2.04
C TYR A 45 5.61 -14.20 -2.72
N GLY A 46 6.33 -14.97 -3.54
CA GLY A 46 7.53 -14.51 -4.23
C GLY A 46 7.27 -14.13 -5.69
N ALA A 47 6.16 -13.54 -6.07
CA ALA A 47 5.89 -13.40 -7.51
C ALA A 47 5.49 -11.98 -7.92
N TRP A 48 6.47 -11.09 -7.80
CA TRP A 48 6.33 -9.63 -7.90
C TRP A 48 6.38 -9.03 -9.30
N SER A 49 6.32 -9.86 -10.34
CA SER A 49 6.54 -9.37 -11.72
C SER A 49 6.10 -10.39 -12.75
N ILE A 50 4.88 -10.89 -12.60
CA ILE A 50 4.28 -11.87 -13.50
C ILE A 50 3.03 -11.31 -14.18
N LEU A 51 2.50 -10.14 -13.80
CA LEU A 51 1.23 -9.68 -14.36
C LEU A 51 1.34 -9.54 -15.88
N ASP A 52 2.39 -8.92 -16.40
CA ASP A 52 2.62 -8.83 -17.85
C ASP A 52 2.72 -10.22 -18.53
N GLY A 53 3.37 -11.18 -17.88
CA GLY A 53 3.48 -12.55 -18.38
C GLY A 53 2.15 -13.32 -18.41
N LEU A 54 1.23 -12.99 -17.51
CA LEU A 54 -0.09 -13.61 -17.40
C LEU A 54 -1.12 -12.98 -18.34
N LEU A 55 -0.88 -11.74 -18.78
CA LEU A 55 -1.80 -10.98 -19.63
C LEU A 55 -1.63 -11.28 -21.11
N CYS A 56 -2.72 -11.18 -21.88
CA CYS A 56 -2.67 -11.29 -23.33
C CYS A 56 -1.68 -10.25 -23.92
N PRO A 57 -0.87 -10.64 -24.92
CA PRO A 57 0.09 -9.75 -25.56
C PRO A 57 -0.62 -8.77 -26.50
N THR A 58 -1.35 -7.83 -25.93
CA THR A 58 -2.12 -6.80 -26.64
C THR A 58 -1.46 -5.43 -26.45
N GLY A 59 -1.67 -4.46 -27.35
CA GLY A 59 -1.03 -3.13 -27.27
C GLY A 59 -1.53 -2.26 -26.09
N ALA A 60 -0.91 -1.11 -25.85
CA ALA A 60 -1.38 -0.17 -24.83
C ALA A 60 -2.84 0.27 -25.10
N GLY A 61 -3.62 0.51 -24.04
CA GLY A 61 -5.02 0.93 -24.12
C GLY A 61 -6.02 -0.21 -24.31
N THR A 62 -5.57 -1.46 -24.41
CA THR A 62 -6.46 -2.63 -24.52
C THR A 62 -6.93 -3.12 -23.15
N PRO A 63 -8.03 -3.91 -23.11
CA PRO A 63 -8.55 -4.45 -21.85
C PRO A 63 -7.54 -5.32 -21.07
N PHE A 64 -7.65 -5.33 -19.75
CA PHE A 64 -6.84 -6.15 -18.84
C PHE A 64 -7.31 -7.61 -18.86
N ILE A 65 -6.84 -8.39 -19.82
CA ILE A 65 -7.28 -9.77 -20.07
C ILE A 65 -6.17 -10.76 -19.76
N PHE A 66 -6.46 -11.75 -18.91
CA PHE A 66 -5.56 -12.88 -18.69
C PHE A 66 -5.59 -13.86 -19.86
N ARG A 67 -4.43 -14.46 -20.19
CA ARG A 67 -4.33 -15.52 -21.23
C ARG A 67 -5.15 -16.74 -20.84
N GLU A 68 -5.06 -17.10 -19.57
CA GLU A 68 -5.68 -18.28 -18.98
C GLU A 68 -6.36 -17.92 -17.65
N PRO A 69 -7.27 -18.78 -17.16
CA PRO A 69 -7.79 -18.64 -15.81
C PRO A 69 -6.69 -18.60 -14.73
N LEU A 70 -6.92 -17.84 -13.66
CA LEU A 70 -6.03 -17.65 -12.50
C LEU A 70 -5.89 -18.92 -11.63
N GLY A 71 -5.68 -20.07 -12.24
CA GLY A 71 -5.71 -21.39 -11.63
C GLY A 71 -6.86 -22.23 -12.15
N GLN A 72 -6.78 -23.54 -11.98
CA GLN A 72 -7.86 -24.49 -12.33
C GLN A 72 -8.73 -24.82 -11.12
N ALA A 73 -8.10 -25.07 -9.98
CA ALA A 73 -8.77 -25.33 -8.72
C ALA A 73 -9.48 -24.08 -8.17
N ARG A 74 -10.66 -24.28 -7.59
CA ARG A 74 -11.49 -23.19 -7.04
C ARG A 74 -10.75 -22.37 -5.98
N GLU A 75 -10.03 -23.03 -5.08
CA GLU A 75 -9.33 -22.37 -3.98
C GLU A 75 -8.20 -21.47 -4.50
N VAL A 76 -7.43 -21.96 -5.47
CA VAL A 76 -6.36 -21.19 -6.13
C VAL A 76 -6.94 -19.97 -6.84
N LYS A 77 -8.04 -20.14 -7.60
CA LYS A 77 -8.74 -19.02 -8.26
C LYS A 77 -9.18 -17.96 -7.25
N VAL A 78 -9.79 -18.38 -6.14
CA VAL A 78 -10.28 -17.46 -5.10
C VAL A 78 -9.12 -16.69 -4.46
N ALA A 79 -8.03 -17.39 -4.12
CA ALA A 79 -6.86 -16.79 -3.50
C ALA A 79 -6.17 -15.77 -4.42
N LEU A 80 -5.86 -16.16 -5.67
CA LEU A 80 -5.19 -15.28 -6.64
C LEU A 80 -6.10 -14.12 -7.06
N SER A 81 -7.39 -14.37 -7.25
CA SER A 81 -8.37 -13.32 -7.53
C SER A 81 -8.44 -12.29 -6.40
N GLY A 82 -8.51 -12.75 -5.14
CA GLY A 82 -8.49 -11.87 -3.97
C GLY A 82 -7.23 -11.02 -3.92
N LEU A 83 -6.06 -11.65 -4.11
CA LEU A 83 -4.76 -10.99 -4.08
C LEU A 83 -4.61 -9.94 -5.19
N PHE A 84 -4.79 -10.31 -6.45
CA PHE A 84 -4.71 -9.37 -7.57
C PHE A 84 -5.79 -8.30 -7.50
N GLY A 85 -6.93 -8.60 -6.88
CA GLY A 85 -8.00 -7.63 -6.64
C GLY A 85 -7.49 -6.49 -5.75
N ARG A 86 -6.71 -6.81 -4.71
CA ARG A 86 -6.07 -5.81 -3.86
C ARG A 86 -4.99 -5.01 -4.59
N PHE A 87 -4.19 -5.64 -5.45
CA PHE A 87 -3.15 -4.93 -6.22
C PHE A 87 -3.76 -3.88 -7.14
N VAL A 88 -4.78 -4.28 -7.92
CA VAL A 88 -5.50 -3.39 -8.83
C VAL A 88 -6.23 -2.30 -8.05
N ALA A 89 -6.91 -2.65 -6.96
CA ALA A 89 -7.62 -1.68 -6.13
C ALA A 89 -6.68 -0.65 -5.51
N ARG A 90 -5.53 -1.07 -4.98
CA ARG A 90 -4.53 -0.17 -4.41
C ARG A 90 -3.96 0.77 -5.49
N ALA A 91 -3.56 0.26 -6.65
CA ALA A 91 -3.10 1.11 -7.75
C ALA A 91 -4.17 2.11 -8.22
N TYR A 92 -5.44 1.68 -8.26
CA TYR A 92 -6.57 2.56 -8.58
C TYR A 92 -6.75 3.66 -7.52
N LEU A 93 -6.68 3.33 -6.24
CA LEU A 93 -6.76 4.28 -5.13
C LEU A 93 -5.58 5.27 -5.13
N GLU A 94 -4.37 4.80 -5.40
CA GLU A 94 -3.18 5.65 -5.53
C GLU A 94 -3.31 6.63 -6.69
N ARG A 95 -3.78 6.15 -7.86
CA ARG A 95 -3.88 6.97 -9.07
C ARG A 95 -5.05 7.96 -9.07
N TYR A 96 -6.25 7.50 -8.71
CA TYR A 96 -7.50 8.25 -8.91
C TYR A 96 -8.03 8.92 -7.65
N PHE A 97 -7.58 8.49 -6.47
CA PHE A 97 -7.94 9.10 -5.19
C PHE A 97 -6.76 9.79 -4.50
N ASN A 98 -5.58 9.75 -5.12
CA ASN A 98 -4.35 10.32 -4.59
C ASN A 98 -4.01 9.82 -3.17
N LEU A 99 -4.40 8.59 -2.83
CA LEU A 99 -4.06 7.97 -1.55
C LEU A 99 -2.62 7.45 -1.62
N SER A 100 -1.84 7.63 -0.56
CA SER A 100 -0.45 7.16 -0.54
C SER A 100 -0.07 6.47 0.76
N ILE A 101 -0.66 6.88 1.87
CA ILE A 101 -0.40 6.28 3.18
C ILE A 101 -1.48 5.23 3.43
N PHE A 102 -1.08 3.97 3.42
CA PHE A 102 -1.94 2.80 3.66
C PHE A 102 -1.57 2.13 4.97
N ALA A 103 -2.57 1.93 5.83
CA ALA A 103 -2.49 1.18 7.08
C ALA A 103 -3.34 -0.08 6.95
N HIS A 104 -2.67 -1.23 6.92
CA HIS A 104 -3.32 -2.54 6.93
C HIS A 104 -3.85 -2.87 8.32
N LEU A 105 -5.08 -3.39 8.36
CA LEU A 105 -5.76 -3.70 9.60
C LEU A 105 -5.57 -5.17 9.96
N GLY A 106 -4.94 -5.43 11.09
CA GLY A 106 -4.91 -6.75 11.71
C GLY A 106 -6.26 -7.12 12.36
N SER A 107 -6.26 -8.11 13.24
CA SER A 107 -7.48 -8.60 13.91
C SER A 107 -7.94 -7.77 15.13
N HIS A 108 -7.24 -6.68 15.46
CA HIS A 108 -7.40 -5.94 16.71
C HIS A 108 -7.75 -4.45 16.49
N THR A 109 -8.31 -3.81 17.53
CA THR A 109 -8.43 -2.35 17.61
C THR A 109 -7.05 -1.73 17.48
N ILE A 110 -6.89 -0.79 16.57
CA ILE A 110 -5.62 -0.08 16.35
C ILE A 110 -5.75 1.31 16.95
N ASP A 111 -4.95 1.59 17.97
CA ASP A 111 -4.75 2.95 18.46
C ASP A 111 -3.78 3.66 17.50
N LEU A 112 -4.21 4.79 16.95
CA LEU A 112 -3.39 5.67 16.10
C LEU A 112 -2.71 6.74 16.96
N ASP A 113 -3.44 7.24 17.96
CA ASP A 113 -2.93 8.03 19.06
C ASP A 113 -3.84 7.80 20.29
N ARG A 114 -3.37 7.02 21.26
CA ARG A 114 -4.16 6.72 22.46
C ARG A 114 -4.39 7.95 23.35
N ARG A 115 -3.51 8.96 23.35
CA ARG A 115 -3.66 10.20 24.16
C ARG A 115 -4.79 11.07 23.63
N LYS A 116 -4.88 11.19 22.31
CA LYS A 116 -5.96 11.90 21.60
C LYS A 116 -7.18 11.00 21.35
N LYS A 117 -7.14 9.75 21.85
CA LYS A 117 -8.18 8.72 21.69
C LYS A 117 -8.58 8.54 20.22
N VAL A 118 -7.59 8.65 19.33
CA VAL A 118 -7.76 8.40 17.89
C VAL A 118 -7.51 6.92 17.66
N LYS A 119 -8.55 6.20 17.23
CA LYS A 119 -8.49 4.76 17.07
C LYS A 119 -9.45 4.23 16.02
N ILE A 120 -9.12 3.03 15.56
CA ILE A 120 -9.93 2.22 14.66
C ILE A 120 -10.81 1.31 15.51
N LYS A 121 -12.11 1.60 15.56
CA LYS A 121 -13.08 0.88 16.39
C LYS A 121 -13.78 -0.19 15.54
N ARG A 122 -13.66 -1.44 15.93
CA ARG A 122 -14.46 -2.53 15.37
C ARG A 122 -15.92 -2.42 15.80
N LEU A 123 -16.83 -2.53 14.84
CA LEU A 123 -18.29 -2.46 15.05
C LEU A 123 -18.94 -3.85 15.06
N SER A 124 -18.40 -4.79 14.29
CA SER A 124 -18.98 -6.13 14.15
C SER A 124 -17.93 -7.22 13.93
N ARG A 125 -18.34 -8.48 14.09
CA ARG A 125 -17.47 -9.65 13.92
C ARG A 125 -17.17 -9.92 12.43
N GLY A 126 -16.14 -10.72 12.18
CA GLY A 126 -15.61 -11.05 10.84
C GLY A 126 -14.36 -10.25 10.48
N ASP A 127 -13.83 -10.50 9.28
CA ASP A 127 -12.62 -9.84 8.75
C ASP A 127 -12.77 -8.33 8.73
N LEU A 128 -11.71 -7.60 9.07
CA LEU A 128 -11.69 -6.14 8.96
C LEU A 128 -11.52 -5.71 7.49
N PRO A 129 -11.80 -4.44 7.16
CA PRO A 129 -11.45 -3.88 5.87
C PRO A 129 -9.95 -4.03 5.58
N ASP A 130 -9.60 -4.16 4.30
CA ASP A 130 -8.20 -4.26 3.86
C ASP A 130 -7.34 -3.08 4.34
N TRP A 131 -7.88 -1.84 4.22
CA TRP A 131 -7.12 -0.63 4.51
C TRP A 131 -7.90 0.44 5.26
N ILE A 132 -7.17 1.20 6.08
CA ILE A 132 -7.40 2.64 6.17
C ILE A 132 -6.30 3.33 5.38
N ALA A 133 -6.64 4.38 4.64
CA ALA A 133 -5.71 5.10 3.83
C ALA A 133 -5.98 6.61 3.85
N CYS A 134 -4.94 7.39 3.58
CA CYS A 134 -5.07 8.82 3.37
C CYS A 134 -4.15 9.34 2.28
N ALA A 135 -4.53 10.47 1.70
CA ALA A 135 -3.65 11.25 0.83
C ALA A 135 -2.47 11.81 1.63
N SER A 136 -1.34 12.06 0.97
CA SER A 136 -0.15 12.64 1.60
C SER A 136 -0.38 14.04 2.17
N ASP A 137 -1.31 14.78 1.57
CA ASP A 137 -1.78 16.09 2.04
C ASP A 137 -2.92 16.02 3.07
N LEU A 138 -3.38 14.80 3.41
CA LEU A 138 -4.44 14.49 4.37
C LEU A 138 -5.80 15.09 4.07
N THR A 139 -6.04 15.45 2.82
CA THR A 139 -7.33 15.97 2.38
C THR A 139 -8.43 14.89 2.45
N SER A 140 -8.05 13.61 2.45
CA SER A 140 -8.97 12.48 2.47
C SER A 140 -8.52 11.39 3.45
N LEU A 141 -9.41 11.03 4.38
CA LEU A 141 -9.32 9.82 5.20
C LEU A 141 -10.31 8.80 4.68
N THR A 142 -9.81 7.61 4.34
CA THR A 142 -10.57 6.59 3.60
C THR A 142 -10.50 5.24 4.31
N VAL A 143 -11.63 4.57 4.46
CA VAL A 143 -11.69 3.13 4.72
C VAL A 143 -11.93 2.42 3.40
N ALA A 144 -11.07 1.48 3.02
CA ALA A 144 -11.15 0.80 1.74
C ALA A 144 -11.15 -0.72 1.86
N GLU A 145 -11.88 -1.38 0.98
CA GLU A 145 -11.97 -2.83 0.87
C GLU A 145 -12.00 -3.25 -0.61
N ALA A 146 -11.25 -4.28 -0.98
CA ALA A 146 -11.19 -4.80 -2.32
C ALA A 146 -11.58 -6.29 -2.39
N LYS A 147 -12.28 -6.65 -3.47
CA LYS A 147 -12.60 -8.04 -3.81
C LYS A 147 -12.33 -8.32 -5.27
N GLY A 148 -11.55 -9.36 -5.58
CA GLY A 148 -11.53 -9.91 -6.93
C GLY A 148 -12.63 -10.95 -7.14
N CYS A 149 -13.16 -11.08 -8.35
CA CYS A 149 -14.09 -12.15 -8.70
C CYS A 149 -13.97 -12.64 -10.16
N HIS A 150 -14.57 -13.80 -10.41
CA HIS A 150 -14.75 -14.40 -11.74
C HIS A 150 -16.24 -14.62 -12.06
N ASP A 151 -17.13 -13.93 -11.34
CA ASP A 151 -18.57 -14.17 -11.41
C ASP A 151 -19.10 -13.88 -12.83
N PRO A 152 -19.76 -14.86 -13.50
CA PRO A 152 -20.32 -14.64 -14.84
C PRO A 152 -21.37 -13.53 -14.88
N GLY A 153 -22.11 -13.35 -13.78
CA GLY A 153 -23.13 -12.32 -13.61
C GLY A 153 -22.60 -10.92 -13.27
N GLY A 154 -21.28 -10.71 -13.28
CA GLY A 154 -20.67 -9.40 -13.02
C GLY A 154 -20.22 -9.17 -11.58
N PRO A 155 -19.60 -8.00 -11.30
CA PRO A 155 -18.94 -7.70 -10.03
C PRO A 155 -19.89 -7.35 -8.87
N ALA A 156 -21.20 -7.20 -9.11
CA ALA A 156 -22.15 -6.66 -8.13
C ALA A 156 -22.17 -7.43 -6.79
N LYS A 157 -22.10 -8.77 -6.82
CA LYS A 157 -22.06 -9.59 -5.60
C LYS A 157 -20.75 -9.42 -4.82
N ALA A 158 -19.63 -9.27 -5.52
CA ALA A 158 -18.34 -9.00 -4.90
C ALA A 158 -18.33 -7.59 -4.28
N LEU A 159 -18.86 -6.60 -4.99
CA LEU A 159 -18.97 -5.22 -4.52
C LEU A 159 -19.86 -5.10 -3.26
N ALA A 160 -21.00 -5.79 -3.23
CA ALA A 160 -21.86 -5.81 -2.05
C ALA A 160 -21.16 -6.42 -0.82
N ARG A 161 -20.35 -7.47 -1.00
CA ARG A 161 -19.55 -8.08 0.07
C ARG A 161 -18.43 -7.14 0.54
N ALA A 162 -17.73 -6.50 -0.40
CA ALA A 162 -16.71 -5.50 -0.10
C ALA A 162 -17.31 -4.35 0.72
N TRP A 163 -18.48 -3.83 0.30
CA TRP A 163 -19.20 -2.77 1.01
C TRP A 163 -19.60 -3.18 2.44
N ALA A 164 -20.14 -4.38 2.60
CA ALA A 164 -20.50 -4.89 3.93
C ALA A 164 -19.28 -5.06 4.85
N GLN A 165 -18.13 -5.47 4.31
CA GLN A 165 -16.89 -5.61 5.06
C GLN A 165 -16.26 -4.26 5.40
N ALA A 166 -16.26 -3.31 4.46
CA ALA A 166 -15.83 -1.93 4.68
C ALA A 166 -16.53 -1.34 5.91
N GLY A 167 -17.86 -1.54 6.04
CA GLY A 167 -18.67 -1.03 7.16
C GLY A 167 -18.46 -1.68 8.53
N ARG A 168 -17.46 -2.56 8.71
CA ARG A 168 -17.21 -3.25 10.00
C ARG A 168 -16.38 -2.43 10.99
N ILE A 169 -15.91 -1.26 10.59
CA ILE A 169 -15.12 -0.35 11.44
C ILE A 169 -15.60 1.09 11.32
N ASP A 170 -15.35 1.82 12.40
CA ASP A 170 -15.33 3.29 12.42
C ASP A 170 -13.92 3.79 12.73
N VAL A 171 -13.59 4.96 12.20
CA VAL A 171 -12.51 5.78 12.76
C VAL A 171 -13.12 6.70 13.80
N THR A 172 -12.52 6.75 14.98
CA THR A 172 -13.00 7.59 16.08
C THR A 172 -11.90 8.51 16.58
N ALA A 173 -12.26 9.74 16.93
CA ALA A 173 -11.40 10.71 17.61
C ALA A 173 -12.13 11.22 18.86
N ASN A 174 -11.49 11.19 20.03
CA ASN A 174 -12.13 11.52 21.31
C ASN A 174 -13.45 10.77 21.58
N GLY A 175 -13.59 9.56 21.05
CA GLY A 175 -14.79 8.72 21.21
C GLY A 175 -15.93 9.02 20.23
N ARG A 176 -15.76 10.03 19.35
CA ARG A 176 -16.72 10.44 18.32
C ARG A 176 -16.35 9.79 16.99
N LYS A 177 -17.34 9.30 16.24
CA LYS A 177 -17.13 8.81 14.87
C LYS A 177 -16.78 10.01 13.98
N VAL A 178 -15.68 9.92 13.23
CA VAL A 178 -15.29 10.99 12.31
C VAL A 178 -15.73 10.69 10.88
N THR A 179 -15.92 11.73 10.08
CA THR A 179 -16.23 11.58 8.65
C THR A 179 -15.08 10.90 7.92
N VAL A 180 -15.41 9.87 7.12
CA VAL A 180 -14.47 9.18 6.23
C VAL A 180 -15.08 8.99 4.85
N LYS A 181 -14.24 8.86 3.84
CA LYS A 181 -14.63 8.18 2.60
C LYS A 181 -14.68 6.68 2.86
N ARG A 182 -15.65 6.00 2.26
CA ARG A 182 -15.76 4.55 2.39
C ARG A 182 -15.82 3.95 1.00
N ILE A 183 -14.74 3.30 0.61
CA ILE A 183 -14.57 2.83 -0.76
C ILE A 183 -14.59 1.31 -0.78
N ALA A 184 -15.55 0.74 -1.49
CA ALA A 184 -15.56 -0.68 -1.84
C ALA A 184 -15.21 -0.83 -3.32
N ILE A 185 -14.27 -1.72 -3.63
CA ILE A 185 -13.82 -2.00 -5.00
C ILE A 185 -14.01 -3.47 -5.30
N ALA A 186 -14.62 -3.75 -6.45
CA ALA A 186 -14.74 -5.10 -6.99
C ALA A 186 -14.10 -5.18 -8.37
N THR A 187 -13.10 -6.05 -8.50
CA THR A 187 -12.42 -6.32 -9.77
C THR A 187 -12.89 -7.65 -10.33
N ARG A 188 -13.52 -7.63 -11.51
CA ARG A 188 -13.86 -8.85 -12.25
C ARG A 188 -12.84 -9.07 -13.34
N TRP A 189 -12.31 -10.29 -13.42
CA TRP A 189 -11.26 -10.61 -14.38
C TRP A 189 -11.82 -11.05 -15.73
N GLY A 190 -11.30 -10.47 -16.80
CA GLY A 190 -11.47 -10.96 -18.16
C GLY A 190 -10.44 -12.03 -18.51
N MET A 191 -10.83 -13.04 -19.28
CA MET A 191 -9.99 -14.17 -19.68
C MET A 191 -10.17 -14.46 -21.17
N ALA A 192 -9.06 -14.68 -21.89
CA ALA A 192 -9.10 -14.99 -23.32
C ALA A 192 -9.61 -16.41 -23.60
N SER A 193 -9.29 -17.35 -22.72
CA SER A 193 -9.76 -18.73 -22.79
C SER A 193 -10.71 -19.03 -21.63
N ALA A 194 -11.96 -19.38 -21.96
CA ALA A 194 -13.00 -19.84 -21.05
C ALA A 194 -13.27 -18.96 -19.80
N GLY A 195 -14.26 -18.06 -19.91
CA GLY A 195 -14.83 -17.30 -18.81
C GLY A 195 -15.32 -15.92 -19.26
N PRO A 196 -15.48 -14.94 -18.36
CA PRO A 196 -15.82 -13.57 -18.76
C PRO A 196 -14.82 -13.02 -19.77
N ALA A 197 -15.32 -12.46 -20.88
CA ALA A 197 -14.46 -11.79 -21.87
C ALA A 197 -13.99 -10.42 -21.37
N ASP A 198 -14.82 -9.73 -20.58
CA ASP A 198 -14.56 -8.36 -20.16
C ASP A 198 -14.01 -8.29 -18.73
N ALA A 199 -13.02 -7.42 -18.54
CA ALA A 199 -12.54 -7.03 -17.22
C ALA A 199 -13.32 -5.80 -16.72
N HIS A 200 -13.77 -5.84 -15.47
CA HIS A 200 -14.48 -4.73 -14.84
C HIS A 200 -13.79 -4.28 -13.56
N LEU A 201 -13.87 -2.98 -13.29
CA LEU A 201 -13.52 -2.34 -12.03
C LEU A 201 -14.73 -1.55 -11.56
N SER A 202 -15.45 -2.09 -10.56
CA SER A 202 -16.65 -1.48 -10.01
C SER A 202 -16.38 -0.91 -8.63
N VAL A 203 -16.79 0.33 -8.41
CA VAL A 203 -16.47 1.09 -7.20
C VAL A 203 -17.73 1.65 -6.57
N LYS A 204 -17.77 1.65 -5.25
CA LYS A 204 -18.77 2.32 -4.45
C LYS A 204 -18.07 3.21 -3.42
N ASP A 205 -18.28 4.53 -3.50
CA ASP A 205 -17.71 5.55 -2.61
C ASP A 205 -18.76 6.58 -2.16
N PRO A 206 -19.80 6.18 -1.40
CA PRO A 206 -20.61 7.15 -0.69
C PRO A 206 -19.81 7.76 0.46
N LEU A 207 -20.08 9.03 0.76
CA LEU A 207 -19.56 9.67 1.97
C LEU A 207 -20.13 8.95 3.20
N ASP A 208 -19.28 8.61 4.17
CA ASP A 208 -19.71 8.07 5.44
C ASP A 208 -19.62 9.17 6.51
N GLU A 209 -20.77 9.78 6.79
CA GLU A 209 -20.86 10.95 7.66
C GLU A 209 -20.53 10.62 9.12
N GLY A 210 -19.81 11.55 9.73
CA GLY A 210 -19.50 11.62 11.15
C GLY A 210 -19.20 13.06 11.52
N GLU A 211 -18.44 13.24 12.59
CA GLU A 211 -18.01 14.57 13.00
C GLU A 211 -16.75 15.01 12.21
N PRO A 212 -16.59 16.32 11.93
CA PRO A 212 -15.35 16.85 11.41
C PRO A 212 -14.18 16.56 12.36
N ILE A 213 -13.03 16.20 11.80
CA ILE A 213 -11.80 15.99 12.56
C ILE A 213 -11.23 17.36 12.94
N GLU A 214 -10.98 17.60 14.24
CA GLU A 214 -10.35 18.84 14.69
C GLU A 214 -8.89 18.93 14.20
N PRO A 215 -8.32 20.13 13.97
CA PRO A 215 -6.95 20.27 13.47
C PRO A 215 -5.90 19.48 14.26
N GLN A 216 -6.00 19.47 15.60
CA GLN A 216 -5.07 18.72 16.45
C GLN A 216 -5.26 17.20 16.36
N GLU A 217 -6.48 16.74 16.08
CA GLU A 217 -6.79 15.31 15.87
C GLU A 217 -6.30 14.85 14.49
N LYS A 218 -6.31 15.74 13.49
CA LYS A 218 -5.79 15.46 12.14
C LYS A 218 -4.29 15.15 12.17
N ASP A 219 -3.51 15.94 12.89
CA ASP A 219 -2.06 15.71 13.03
C ASP A 219 -1.77 14.38 13.73
N ALA A 220 -2.50 14.08 14.82
CA ALA A 220 -2.36 12.82 15.54
C ALA A 220 -2.73 11.60 14.67
N LEU A 221 -3.86 11.70 13.95
CA LEU A 221 -4.32 10.67 13.03
C LEU A 221 -3.30 10.42 11.92
N PHE A 222 -2.79 11.49 11.31
CA PHE A 222 -1.79 11.43 10.26
C PHE A 222 -0.53 10.71 10.70
N ILE A 223 0.06 11.17 11.80
CA ILE A 223 1.31 10.62 12.32
C ILE A 223 1.12 9.15 12.70
N GLY A 224 -0.01 8.80 13.34
CA GLY A 224 -0.33 7.41 13.66
C GLY A 224 -0.44 6.54 12.41
N MET A 225 -1.14 7.00 11.38
CA MET A 225 -1.27 6.32 10.09
C MET A 225 0.07 6.13 9.39
N LEU A 226 0.89 7.18 9.34
CA LEU A 226 2.22 7.14 8.71
C LEU A 226 3.15 6.17 9.45
N ARG A 227 3.18 6.20 10.78
CA ARG A 227 3.96 5.26 11.60
C ARG A 227 3.55 3.83 11.30
N LEU A 228 2.24 3.54 11.23
CA LEU A 228 1.74 2.20 10.91
C LEU A 228 2.12 1.77 9.50
N HIS A 229 1.99 2.67 8.53
CA HIS A 229 2.37 2.46 7.14
C HIS A 229 3.86 2.07 7.02
N ILE A 230 4.75 2.88 7.60
CA ILE A 230 6.19 2.65 7.60
C ILE A 230 6.51 1.34 8.31
N ALA A 231 5.99 1.14 9.53
CA ALA A 231 6.25 -0.06 10.31
C ALA A 231 5.84 -1.35 9.57
N ASN A 232 4.66 -1.36 8.96
CA ASN A 232 4.19 -2.49 8.16
C ASN A 232 5.09 -2.75 6.94
N LEU A 233 5.66 -1.70 6.34
CA LEU A 233 6.50 -1.82 5.15
C LEU A 233 7.91 -2.35 5.47
N ILE A 234 8.56 -1.81 6.51
CA ILE A 234 9.97 -2.11 6.81
C ILE A 234 10.15 -3.39 7.65
N ARG A 235 9.13 -3.80 8.41
CA ARG A 235 9.18 -5.01 9.24
C ARG A 235 9.53 -6.29 8.46
N PRO A 236 8.86 -6.63 7.34
CA PRO A 236 9.23 -7.81 6.55
C PRO A 236 10.59 -7.68 5.85
N LEU A 237 11.17 -6.48 5.81
CA LEU A 237 12.48 -6.19 5.22
C LEU A 237 13.63 -6.32 6.26
N GLY A 238 13.35 -6.88 7.45
CA GLY A 238 14.37 -7.11 8.49
C GLY A 238 14.40 -6.05 9.60
N HIS A 239 13.72 -4.91 9.44
CA HIS A 239 13.75 -3.79 10.40
C HIS A 239 12.79 -3.96 11.57
N VAL A 240 12.74 -5.15 12.18
CA VAL A 240 11.76 -5.52 13.21
C VAL A 240 11.81 -4.60 14.42
N ARG A 241 13.02 -4.26 14.91
CA ARG A 241 13.17 -3.39 16.09
C ARG A 241 12.62 -1.99 15.87
N LEU A 242 12.88 -1.42 14.70
CA LEU A 242 12.39 -0.09 14.33
C LEU A 242 10.88 -0.10 14.12
N ALA A 243 10.36 -1.11 13.41
CA ALA A 243 8.91 -1.28 13.23
C ALA A 243 8.17 -1.43 14.57
N ASP A 244 8.68 -2.27 15.48
CA ASP A 244 8.09 -2.44 16.81
C ASP A 244 8.13 -1.15 17.64
N ALA A 245 9.18 -0.33 17.49
CA ALA A 245 9.24 0.98 18.13
C ALA A 245 8.19 1.95 17.56
N LEU A 246 7.99 1.95 16.23
CA LEU A 246 6.95 2.74 15.57
C LEU A 246 5.53 2.31 16.00
N TYR A 247 5.27 1.01 16.16
CA TYR A 247 4.00 0.52 16.71
C TYR A 247 3.77 1.00 18.15
N ARG A 248 4.78 0.92 19.02
CA ARG A 248 4.67 1.44 20.40
C ARG A 248 4.33 2.93 20.42
N LEU A 249 4.89 3.69 19.48
CA LEU A 249 4.59 5.11 19.31
C LEU A 249 3.16 5.42 18.84
N THR A 250 2.37 4.44 18.39
CA THR A 250 0.93 4.66 18.14
C THR A 250 0.08 4.28 19.38
N GLU A 251 0.52 3.29 20.15
CA GLU A 251 -0.17 2.79 21.34
C GLU A 251 -0.13 3.71 22.57
N GLN A 252 0.91 4.57 22.68
CA GLN A 252 1.18 5.59 23.72
C GLN A 252 0.20 5.66 24.92
N PRO A 253 0.27 4.74 25.89
CA PRO A 253 -0.70 4.73 26.99
C PRO A 253 -0.54 5.89 27.98
N PHE A 254 0.66 6.48 28.13
CA PHE A 254 0.93 7.56 29.11
C PHE A 254 2.02 8.53 28.63
N ALA A 255 1.86 9.83 28.93
CA ALA A 255 2.81 10.88 28.54
C ALA A 255 4.25 10.66 29.06
N ARG A 256 4.41 10.06 30.25
CA ARG A 256 5.74 9.78 30.83
C ARG A 256 6.54 8.71 30.08
N ARG A 257 5.89 7.84 29.29
CA ARG A 257 6.58 6.81 28.49
C ARG A 257 6.94 7.28 27.08
N LEU A 258 6.29 8.33 26.59
CA LEU A 258 6.49 8.83 25.24
C LEU A 258 7.94 9.18 24.94
N GLN A 259 8.61 9.92 25.82
CA GLN A 259 10.01 10.29 25.62
C GLN A 259 10.90 9.05 25.51
N SER A 260 10.69 8.06 26.38
CA SER A 260 11.44 6.80 26.35
C SER A 260 11.17 6.00 25.07
N ASP A 261 9.91 5.95 24.61
CA ASP A 261 9.55 5.25 23.37
C ASP A 261 10.14 5.97 22.14
N GLN A 262 10.20 7.31 22.15
CA GLN A 262 10.87 8.11 21.12
C GLN A 262 12.38 7.86 21.12
N ASP A 263 13.03 7.88 22.28
CA ASP A 263 14.47 7.65 22.37
C ASP A 263 14.85 6.23 21.91
N LEU A 264 14.03 5.22 22.23
CA LEU A 264 14.17 3.86 21.72
C LEU A 264 14.00 3.79 20.19
N ALA A 265 12.99 4.49 19.65
CA ALA A 265 12.77 4.53 18.21
C ALA A 265 13.90 5.25 17.46
N ARG A 266 14.42 6.35 18.03
CA ARG A 266 15.60 7.07 17.49
C ARG A 266 16.82 6.16 17.47
N ALA A 267 17.13 5.48 18.58
CA ALA A 267 18.24 4.54 18.63
C ALA A 267 18.09 3.37 17.66
N ALA A 268 16.86 2.86 17.46
CA ALA A 268 16.59 1.83 16.46
C ALA A 268 16.79 2.35 15.03
N LEU A 269 16.40 3.60 14.73
CA LEU A 269 16.65 4.25 13.44
C LEU A 269 18.13 4.52 13.20
N ASP A 270 18.87 4.91 14.24
CA ASP A 270 20.31 5.18 14.16
C ASP A 270 21.17 3.94 13.95
N SER A 271 20.63 2.77 14.30
CA SER A 271 21.26 1.47 14.05
C SER A 271 20.71 0.74 12.83
N ALA A 272 19.71 1.31 12.15
CA ALA A 272 19.13 0.71 10.96
C ALA A 272 20.12 0.82 9.78
N PRO A 273 20.37 -0.29 9.06
CA PRO A 273 21.05 -0.28 7.77
C PRO A 273 20.44 0.76 6.81
N VAL A 274 21.29 1.49 6.09
CA VAL A 274 20.88 2.56 5.17
C VAL A 274 21.42 2.24 3.79
N GLY A 275 20.49 2.02 2.85
CA GLY A 275 20.82 1.85 1.44
C GLY A 275 21.01 3.20 0.75
N GLU A 276 22.13 3.37 0.07
CA GLU A 276 22.41 4.48 -0.85
C GLU A 276 22.34 3.95 -2.29
N LEU A 277 21.71 4.69 -3.20
CA LEU A 277 21.64 4.28 -4.60
C LEU A 277 22.91 4.76 -5.33
N ASP A 278 23.65 3.82 -5.93
CA ASP A 278 24.80 4.12 -6.77
C ASP A 278 24.36 5.06 -7.90
N LYS A 279 24.96 6.26 -7.93
CA LYS A 279 24.72 7.35 -8.90
C LYS A 279 23.43 8.18 -8.73
N ALA A 280 22.66 8.05 -7.65
CA ALA A 280 21.52 8.95 -7.40
C ALA A 280 21.81 9.99 -6.32
N ALA A 281 21.70 11.27 -6.67
CA ALA A 281 22.00 12.40 -5.78
C ALA A 281 20.82 12.84 -4.89
N ALA A 282 19.72 12.07 -4.82
CA ALA A 282 18.41 12.63 -4.47
C ALA A 282 17.93 12.39 -3.04
N PHE A 283 18.44 11.40 -2.30
CA PHE A 283 17.89 11.02 -0.98
C PHE A 283 18.99 10.76 0.06
N ASP A 284 18.82 11.27 1.28
CA ASP A 284 19.72 11.11 2.45
C ASP A 284 19.65 9.68 3.06
N GLY A 285 19.60 8.68 2.19
CA GLY A 285 19.56 7.27 2.55
C GLY A 285 18.15 6.70 2.77
N LEU A 286 17.99 5.43 2.40
CA LEU A 286 16.74 4.69 2.54
C LEU A 286 16.88 3.58 3.59
N VAL A 287 15.92 3.50 4.50
CA VAL A 287 15.75 2.35 5.39
C VAL A 287 14.79 1.38 4.72
N GLY A 288 15.30 0.20 4.34
CA GLY A 288 14.58 -0.71 3.46
C GLY A 288 15.29 -2.04 3.28
N GLY A 289 14.98 -2.74 2.19
CA GLY A 289 15.59 -4.02 1.89
C GLY A 289 15.29 -4.47 0.46
N ILE A 290 15.99 -5.53 0.04
CA ILE A 290 15.83 -6.10 -1.30
C ILE A 290 14.70 -7.12 -1.30
N VAL A 291 13.81 -6.98 -2.27
CA VAL A 291 12.72 -7.91 -2.55
C VAL A 291 12.98 -8.55 -3.91
N THR A 292 12.84 -9.86 -3.98
CA THR A 292 12.97 -10.63 -5.22
C THR A 292 11.72 -11.45 -5.48
N ARG A 293 11.66 -12.13 -6.62
CA ARG A 293 10.69 -13.21 -6.86
C ARG A 293 10.83 -14.44 -5.92
N ALA A 294 11.54 -14.36 -4.83
CA ALA A 294 11.42 -15.36 -3.76
C ALA A 294 10.83 -14.76 -2.48
N GLY A 295 10.55 -13.45 -2.47
CA GLY A 295 10.23 -12.69 -1.28
C GLY A 295 11.36 -11.73 -0.91
N PRO A 296 11.22 -11.05 0.25
CA PRO A 296 12.28 -10.26 0.86
C PRO A 296 13.52 -11.09 1.15
N LEU A 297 14.70 -10.53 0.93
CA LEU A 297 15.96 -11.08 1.39
C LEU A 297 16.20 -10.57 2.80
N ALA A 298 15.96 -11.42 3.80
CA ALA A 298 16.26 -11.11 5.20
C ALA A 298 17.76 -11.33 5.46
N ASP A 299 18.45 -10.32 5.99
CA ASP A 299 19.77 -10.42 6.65
C ASP A 299 21.00 -10.76 5.80
N ALA A 300 21.11 -10.28 4.56
CA ALA A 300 22.41 -10.27 3.89
C ALA A 300 22.64 -8.94 3.19
N GLY A 301 23.78 -8.29 3.51
CA GLY A 301 24.32 -7.22 2.70
C GLY A 301 24.62 -7.78 1.30
N VAL A 302 23.62 -7.69 0.42
CA VAL A 302 23.72 -8.22 -0.94
C VAL A 302 24.63 -7.30 -1.72
N THR A 303 25.81 -7.81 -2.06
CA THR A 303 26.81 -7.07 -2.83
C THR A 303 26.27 -6.70 -4.21
N PRO A 304 26.79 -5.63 -4.85
CA PRO A 304 26.45 -5.29 -6.24
C PRO A 304 26.50 -6.50 -7.20
N ASP A 305 27.54 -7.33 -7.10
CA ASP A 305 27.71 -8.53 -7.93
C ASP A 305 26.60 -9.57 -7.70
N GLU A 306 26.13 -9.72 -6.47
CA GLU A 306 24.99 -10.59 -6.13
C GLU A 306 23.68 -9.99 -6.63
N GLN A 307 23.49 -8.66 -6.57
CA GLN A 307 22.33 -7.99 -7.17
C GLN A 307 22.26 -8.26 -8.67
N GLU A 308 23.41 -8.22 -9.38
CA GLU A 308 23.51 -8.60 -10.79
C GLU A 308 23.28 -10.10 -11.03
N ALA A 309 23.74 -10.97 -10.14
CA ALA A 309 23.44 -12.39 -10.22
C ALA A 309 21.92 -12.66 -10.09
N LEU A 310 21.25 -12.00 -9.15
CA LEU A 310 19.79 -12.10 -8.98
C LEU A 310 19.03 -11.62 -10.22
N ALA A 311 19.45 -10.51 -10.82
CA ALA A 311 18.87 -10.00 -12.07
C ALA A 311 19.05 -11.00 -13.22
N ARG A 312 20.26 -11.55 -13.40
CA ARG A 312 20.57 -12.59 -14.41
C ARG A 312 19.78 -13.88 -14.21
N LEU A 313 19.48 -14.25 -12.97
CA LEU A 313 18.61 -15.38 -12.64
C LEU A 313 17.11 -15.08 -12.84
N ASN A 314 16.77 -13.90 -13.39
CA ASN A 314 15.40 -13.44 -13.60
C ASN A 314 14.58 -13.42 -12.30
N LEU A 315 15.24 -13.17 -11.16
CA LEU A 315 14.58 -12.95 -9.87
C LEU A 315 14.11 -11.51 -9.69
N ARG A 316 14.48 -10.62 -10.62
CA ARG A 316 14.08 -9.21 -10.72
C ARG A 316 14.16 -8.50 -9.36
N PRO A 317 15.38 -8.38 -8.79
CA PRO A 317 15.56 -7.73 -7.52
C PRO A 317 15.11 -6.27 -7.58
N VAL A 318 14.38 -5.83 -6.57
CA VAL A 318 13.99 -4.44 -6.35
C VAL A 318 14.35 -4.06 -4.92
N PHE A 319 14.91 -2.89 -4.72
CA PHE A 319 15.01 -2.30 -3.39
C PHE A 319 13.70 -1.58 -3.06
N VAL A 320 13.19 -1.80 -1.87
CA VAL A 320 12.04 -1.08 -1.32
C VAL A 320 12.46 -0.44 -0.01
N GLY A 321 12.24 0.86 0.15
CA GLY A 321 12.63 1.55 1.38
C GLY A 321 11.95 2.89 1.57
N VAL A 322 12.10 3.46 2.77
CA VAL A 322 11.56 4.78 3.16
C VAL A 322 12.71 5.70 3.51
N GLU A 323 12.59 6.98 3.15
CA GLU A 323 13.57 8.00 3.49
C GLU A 323 13.79 8.07 5.01
N ARG A 324 15.06 7.97 5.44
CA ARG A 324 15.44 7.95 6.85
C ARG A 324 14.92 9.18 7.60
N ASP A 325 15.00 10.35 6.99
CA ASP A 325 14.56 11.62 7.58
C ASP A 325 13.04 11.69 7.75
N LEU A 326 12.27 11.07 6.85
CA LEU A 326 10.83 10.95 7.02
C LEU A 326 10.49 10.08 8.24
N ILE A 327 11.23 8.97 8.42
CA ILE A 327 11.07 8.11 9.62
C ILE A 327 11.43 8.90 10.87
N ARG A 328 12.51 9.70 10.85
CA ARG A 328 12.88 10.57 11.98
C ARG A 328 11.76 11.54 12.33
N ALA A 329 11.25 12.28 11.34
CA ALA A 329 10.17 13.24 11.55
C ALA A 329 8.88 12.55 12.05
N ALA A 330 8.61 11.32 11.60
CA ALA A 330 7.51 10.51 12.10
C ALA A 330 7.72 10.08 13.57
N ILE A 331 8.93 9.73 13.99
CA ILE A 331 9.27 9.44 15.40
C ILE A 331 9.07 10.69 16.27
N ASP A 332 9.55 11.84 15.79
CA ASP A 332 9.51 13.11 16.51
C ASP A 332 8.13 13.78 16.50
N ALA A 333 7.19 13.23 15.72
CA ALA A 333 5.83 13.74 15.55
C ALA A 333 5.80 15.17 14.99
N GLU A 334 6.54 15.39 13.91
CA GLU A 334 6.68 16.69 13.23
C GLU A 334 5.82 16.75 11.94
N PRO A 335 4.49 16.94 12.04
CA PRO A 335 3.59 16.81 10.90
C PRO A 335 3.89 17.81 9.78
N GLN A 336 4.38 19.01 10.10
CA GLN A 336 4.70 20.02 9.09
C GLN A 336 5.97 19.70 8.31
N VAL A 337 6.98 19.13 8.96
CA VAL A 337 8.21 18.67 8.30
C VAL A 337 7.88 17.54 7.32
N ILE A 338 7.09 16.58 7.76
CA ILE A 338 6.62 15.47 6.92
C ILE A 338 5.82 15.99 5.73
N ARG A 339 4.85 16.88 5.95
CA ARG A 339 4.03 17.45 4.86
C ARG A 339 4.88 18.21 3.86
N ALA A 340 5.79 19.06 4.32
CA ALA A 340 6.70 19.79 3.46
C ALA A 340 7.53 18.82 2.61
N ARG A 341 7.97 17.71 3.19
CA ARG A 341 8.73 16.67 2.48
C ARG A 341 7.88 15.93 1.43
N LEU A 342 6.67 15.50 1.78
CA LEU A 342 5.79 14.74 0.87
C LEU A 342 5.28 15.56 -0.32
N VAL A 343 5.30 16.90 -0.23
CA VAL A 343 4.91 17.81 -1.33
C VAL A 343 6.10 18.17 -2.23
N GLN A 344 7.34 17.89 -1.81
CA GLN A 344 8.50 18.18 -2.65
C GLN A 344 8.39 17.41 -3.96
N PRO A 345 8.47 18.11 -5.11
CA PRO A 345 8.42 17.44 -6.40
C PRO A 345 9.65 16.56 -6.54
N VAL A 346 9.43 15.26 -6.49
CA VAL A 346 10.42 14.29 -6.94
C VAL A 346 10.65 14.54 -8.42
N ARG A 347 11.89 14.87 -8.81
CA ARG A 347 12.25 14.77 -10.22
C ARG A 347 12.10 13.31 -10.59
N PRO A 348 11.25 12.97 -11.57
CA PRO A 348 11.18 11.61 -12.04
C PRO A 348 12.57 11.24 -12.55
N ASP A 349 13.23 10.38 -11.78
CA ASP A 349 14.26 9.52 -12.31
C ASP A 349 13.51 8.40 -13.05
N ASP A 350 13.97 8.02 -14.23
CA ASP A 350 13.31 7.02 -15.07
C ASP A 350 13.23 5.64 -14.37
N PHE A 351 13.95 5.47 -13.25
CA PHE A 351 14.16 4.19 -12.59
C PHE A 351 13.65 4.11 -11.15
N ALA A 352 13.87 5.15 -10.33
CA ALA A 352 13.40 5.17 -8.95
C ALA A 352 11.94 5.65 -8.88
N ARG A 353 11.04 4.79 -8.41
CA ARG A 353 9.60 5.05 -8.41
C ARG A 353 9.13 5.41 -7.00
N PRO A 354 8.70 6.66 -6.74
CA PRO A 354 8.21 7.07 -5.43
C PRO A 354 6.77 6.59 -5.20
N ASP A 355 6.43 6.23 -3.96
CA ASP A 355 5.07 5.85 -3.55
C ASP A 355 4.22 7.02 -3.02
N ARG A 356 4.77 8.24 -3.04
CA ARG A 356 4.16 9.48 -2.49
C ARG A 356 3.88 9.46 -0.99
N ALA A 357 4.41 8.49 -0.27
CA ALA A 357 4.47 8.41 1.19
C ALA A 357 5.92 8.46 1.69
N GLY A 358 6.85 8.92 0.83
CA GLY A 358 8.29 8.98 1.07
C GLY A 358 9.00 7.62 1.00
N GLY A 359 8.30 6.61 0.49
CA GLY A 359 8.85 5.33 0.10
C GLY A 359 9.23 5.29 -1.38
N TRP A 360 10.11 4.34 -1.70
CA TRP A 360 10.76 4.19 -2.99
C TRP A 360 10.81 2.73 -3.40
N ILE A 361 10.59 2.47 -4.70
CA ILE A 361 10.87 1.19 -5.35
C ILE A 361 11.93 1.42 -6.43
N VAL A 362 13.07 0.74 -6.29
CA VAL A 362 14.21 0.89 -7.19
C VAL A 362 14.56 -0.48 -7.78
N PRO A 363 14.37 -0.70 -9.10
CA PRO A 363 14.85 -1.91 -9.76
C PRO A 363 16.38 -2.01 -9.69
N LEU A 364 16.90 -3.21 -9.38
CA LEU A 364 18.33 -3.49 -9.24
C LEU A 364 18.85 -4.40 -10.36
N GLY A 365 20.16 -4.34 -10.60
CA GLY A 365 20.85 -4.97 -11.73
C GLY A 365 20.96 -4.05 -12.94
N GLU A 366 21.67 -4.51 -13.97
CA GLU A 366 22.01 -3.70 -15.17
C GLU A 366 22.74 -2.39 -14.80
N GLU A 367 23.80 -2.51 -14.02
CA GLU A 367 24.65 -1.43 -13.48
C GLU A 367 23.96 -0.52 -12.44
N ARG A 368 22.84 -0.98 -11.86
CA ARG A 368 22.11 -0.28 -10.79
C ARG A 368 22.20 -1.04 -9.49
N HIS A 369 22.80 -0.40 -8.49
CA HIS A 369 23.11 -1.05 -7.23
C HIS A 369 22.72 -0.17 -6.05
N ILE A 370 22.29 -0.81 -4.97
CA ILE A 370 22.32 -0.19 -3.65
C ILE A 370 23.69 -0.47 -3.03
N ILE A 371 24.37 0.57 -2.57
CA ILE A 371 25.65 0.57 -1.85
C ILE A 371 25.36 0.92 -0.39
N GLY A 372 26.06 0.26 0.53
CA GLY A 372 25.87 0.39 1.98
C GLY A 372 25.48 -0.94 2.62
N ASP A 373 25.65 -1.06 3.92
CA ASP A 373 25.08 -2.18 4.67
C ASP A 373 23.56 -2.05 4.53
N ALA A 374 22.93 -2.96 3.79
CA ALA A 374 21.48 -3.09 3.63
C ALA A 374 20.93 -4.16 4.57
#